data_AF-A0A2H0CFQ9-F1
#
_entry.id   AF-A0A2H0CFQ9-F1
#
_cell.length_a   1.000
_cell.length_b   1.000
_cell.length_c   1.000
_cell.angle_alpha   90.00
_cell.angle_beta   90.00
_cell.angle_gamma   90.00
#
_symmetry.space_group_name_H-M   'P 1'
#
loop_
_entity.id
_entity.type
_entity.pdbx_description
1 polymer ?
#
loop_
_entity_poly.entity_id
_entity_poly.type
_entity_poly.pdbx_seq_one_letter_code
_entity_poly.pdbx_strand_id
1 'polypeptide(L)'
;MKKSLSLTLLTLAGLIVFCIASCGGSSQPQAKSNIPEDAKQVAKANYSYDEEDTYGMGSSTAGKVTGFKGFKVYTDARSPDNHYIPSGYMGDYSDIKVETANFDNPHGGTTCIKITYSNTVSQGARWVGLYWQSPANNWGDRKGGFDLTGATKLTFWARGAKGGERVEEFKMGGITGLYPDSDIAGIGPVMLTTDWQKYEIDLSGKDLSYISGGFCWGTNIDVNPDGAIFYLDDIKYE
;
A
#
# COMPACT_ATOMS: atom_id res chain seq x y z
N MET A 1 31.12 -10.21 -52.47
CA MET A 1 30.33 -9.13 -51.83
C MET A 1 29.05 -9.72 -51.25
N LYS A 2 29.04 -10.06 -49.95
CA LYS A 2 27.82 -10.26 -49.15
C LYS A 2 28.16 -9.79 -47.74
N LYS A 3 27.65 -8.63 -47.33
CA LYS A 3 27.81 -8.08 -45.97
C LYS A 3 26.70 -8.67 -45.11
N SER A 4 27.04 -9.41 -44.06
CA SER A 4 26.09 -9.71 -42.98
C SER A 4 26.09 -8.53 -42.00
N LEU A 5 24.96 -7.85 -41.87
CA LEU A 5 24.70 -6.96 -40.73
C LEU A 5 24.47 -7.82 -39.48
N SER A 6 25.33 -7.68 -38.49
CA SER A 6 25.08 -8.16 -37.13
C SER A 6 24.18 -7.14 -36.44
N LEU A 7 22.98 -7.58 -36.05
CA LEU A 7 21.96 -6.78 -35.38
C LEU A 7 22.23 -6.83 -33.87
N THR A 8 22.82 -5.76 -33.34
CA THR A 8 23.01 -5.55 -31.90
C THR A 8 21.64 -5.34 -31.27
N LEU A 9 21.19 -6.31 -30.47
CA LEU A 9 19.95 -6.24 -29.71
C LEU A 9 20.13 -5.27 -28.55
N LEU A 10 19.75 -4.00 -28.74
CA LEU A 10 19.57 -3.05 -27.64
C LEU A 10 18.29 -3.43 -26.90
N THR A 11 18.42 -4.08 -25.74
CA THR A 11 17.32 -4.24 -24.78
C THR A 11 17.01 -2.87 -24.17
N LEU A 12 16.09 -2.14 -24.79
CA LEU A 12 15.50 -0.94 -24.23
C LEU A 12 14.51 -1.37 -23.14
N ALA A 13 14.97 -1.46 -21.89
CA ALA A 13 14.08 -1.54 -20.75
C ALA A 13 13.34 -0.21 -20.65
N GLY A 14 12.15 -0.16 -21.25
CA GLY A 14 11.25 0.98 -21.14
C GLY A 14 10.86 1.16 -19.67
N LEU A 15 11.46 2.15 -19.02
CA LEU A 15 11.00 2.66 -17.73
C LEU A 15 9.71 3.44 -17.99
N ILE A 16 8.59 2.73 -18.10
CA ILE A 16 7.27 3.36 -18.02
C ILE A 16 7.11 3.75 -16.56
N VAL A 17 7.52 4.98 -16.23
CA VAL A 17 7.05 5.65 -15.03
C VAL A 17 5.54 5.70 -15.16
N PHE A 18 4.84 4.85 -14.42
CA PHE A 18 3.41 4.97 -14.21
C PHE A 18 3.20 6.25 -13.38
N CYS A 19 3.26 7.40 -14.04
CA CYS A 19 2.48 8.53 -13.61
C CYS A 19 1.05 8.04 -13.69
N ILE A 20 0.50 7.57 -12.57
CA ILE A 20 -0.93 7.61 -12.32
C ILE A 20 -1.32 9.09 -12.36
N ALA A 21 -1.38 9.63 -13.57
CA ALA A 21 -1.97 10.91 -13.83
C ALA A 21 -3.39 10.79 -13.29
N SER A 22 -3.62 11.51 -12.21
CA SER A 22 -4.94 11.88 -11.71
C SER A 22 -5.68 12.57 -12.85
N CYS A 23 -6.27 11.78 -13.75
CA CYS A 23 -7.40 12.23 -14.54
C CYS A 23 -8.59 12.25 -13.58
N GLY A 24 -8.83 13.44 -13.02
CA GLY A 24 -10.07 13.73 -12.33
C GLY A 24 -11.27 13.38 -13.21
N GLY A 25 -12.32 12.89 -12.54
CA GLY A 25 -13.68 12.89 -13.08
C GLY A 25 -13.94 11.92 -14.23
N SER A 26 -14.01 10.63 -13.93
CA SER A 26 -15.06 9.82 -14.54
C SER A 26 -15.71 8.97 -13.45
N SER A 27 -17.01 9.17 -13.28
CA SER A 27 -17.85 8.39 -12.38
C SER A 27 -17.77 6.91 -12.80
N GLN A 28 -16.91 6.15 -12.14
CA GLN A 28 -16.94 4.70 -12.24
C GLN A 28 -18.29 4.22 -11.66
N PRO A 29 -19.01 3.31 -12.34
CA PRO A 29 -20.23 2.75 -11.79
C PRO A 29 -19.90 2.06 -10.47
N GLN A 30 -20.60 2.45 -9.41
CA GLN A 30 -20.43 1.90 -8.06
C GLN A 30 -20.40 0.37 -8.13
N ALA A 31 -19.25 -0.21 -7.83
CA ALA A 31 -19.15 -1.63 -7.52
C ALA A 31 -20.07 -1.89 -6.33
N LYS A 32 -21.18 -2.60 -6.58
CA LYS A 32 -22.07 -3.05 -5.51
C LYS A 32 -21.25 -3.87 -4.53
N SER A 33 -21.39 -3.52 -3.26
CA SER A 33 -20.66 -4.06 -2.12
C SER A 33 -20.87 -5.57 -1.96
N ASN A 34 -20.06 -6.37 -2.62
CA ASN A 34 -19.90 -7.78 -2.27
C ASN A 34 -18.70 -7.88 -1.34
N ILE A 35 -18.90 -7.43 -0.10
CA ILE A 35 -17.94 -7.57 0.99
C ILE A 35 -17.88 -9.07 1.32
N PRO A 36 -16.70 -9.73 1.22
CA PRO A 36 -16.49 -11.06 1.78
C PRO A 36 -16.85 -11.07 3.27
N GLU A 37 -17.58 -12.09 3.73
CA GLU A 37 -18.21 -12.11 5.06
C GLU A 37 -17.19 -12.01 6.22
N ASP A 38 -15.93 -12.35 5.97
CA ASP A 38 -14.78 -12.22 6.86
C ASP A 38 -14.40 -10.75 7.14
N ALA A 39 -14.45 -9.86 6.14
CA ALA A 39 -14.13 -8.44 6.31
C ALA A 39 -15.18 -7.68 7.17
N LYS A 40 -16.43 -8.15 7.21
CA LYS A 40 -17.49 -7.56 8.07
C LYS A 40 -17.31 -7.88 9.55
N GLN A 41 -16.69 -9.01 9.86
CA GLN A 41 -16.55 -9.49 11.24
C GLN A 41 -15.42 -8.74 11.97
N VAL A 42 -14.36 -8.37 11.26
CA VAL A 42 -13.25 -7.55 11.80
C VAL A 42 -13.70 -6.11 12.10
N ALA A 43 -14.55 -5.53 11.26
CA ALA A 43 -15.00 -4.14 11.40
C ALA A 43 -15.88 -3.86 12.63
N LYS A 44 -16.54 -4.89 13.20
CA LYS A 44 -17.48 -4.72 14.32
C LYS A 44 -16.84 -4.79 15.72
N ALA A 45 -15.59 -5.24 15.84
CA ALA A 45 -15.00 -5.51 17.16
C ALA A 45 -14.23 -4.32 17.79
N ASN A 46 -13.93 -3.25 17.04
CA ASN A 46 -12.90 -2.26 17.46
C ASN A 46 -13.40 -0.81 17.63
N TYR A 47 -14.65 -0.58 18.01
CA TYR A 47 -15.10 0.77 18.37
C TYR A 47 -15.79 0.79 19.73
N SER A 48 -15.01 0.98 20.80
CA SER A 48 -15.47 1.64 22.02
C SER A 48 -14.76 3.01 22.09
N TYR A 49 -15.55 4.08 22.06
CA TYR A 49 -15.07 5.41 22.37
C TYR A 49 -15.07 5.55 23.89
N ASP A 50 -13.89 5.71 24.48
CA ASP A 50 -13.77 6.21 25.85
C ASP A 50 -13.56 7.73 25.78
N GLU A 51 -14.57 8.45 26.26
CA GLU A 51 -14.62 9.90 26.41
C GLU A 51 -14.17 10.23 27.83
N GLU A 52 -13.02 10.91 27.98
CA GLU A 52 -12.72 11.88 29.04
C GLU A 52 -11.24 12.27 28.93
N ASP A 53 -10.95 13.55 28.66
CA ASP A 53 -9.88 14.23 29.39
C ASP A 53 -10.06 15.76 29.32
N THR A 54 -9.98 16.36 30.49
CA THR A 54 -10.42 17.71 30.83
C THR A 54 -9.31 18.75 30.62
N TYR A 55 -9.70 19.98 30.31
CA TYR A 55 -8.83 21.14 30.10
C TYR A 55 -8.02 21.52 31.34
N GLY A 56 -6.69 21.48 31.24
CA GLY A 56 -5.75 22.10 32.18
C GLY A 56 -4.97 23.23 31.52
N MET A 57 -5.29 24.49 31.85
CA MET A 57 -4.45 25.66 31.57
C MET A 57 -3.24 25.68 32.52
N GLY A 58 -2.01 25.64 32.00
CA GLY A 58 -0.83 25.82 32.85
C GLY A 58 0.52 25.70 32.15
N SER A 59 1.16 26.85 31.97
CA SER A 59 2.61 27.09 32.00
C SER A 59 3.52 26.46 30.92
N SER A 60 4.06 27.36 30.10
CA SER A 60 5.17 27.16 29.16
C SER A 60 6.41 26.54 29.82
N THR A 61 6.78 25.35 29.36
CA THR A 61 8.14 24.84 29.40
C THR A 61 8.50 24.34 28.01
N ALA A 62 9.71 24.65 27.54
CA ALA A 62 10.22 24.24 26.24
C ALA A 62 10.02 22.73 26.07
N GLY A 63 9.08 22.36 25.20
CA GLY A 63 8.62 20.99 25.04
C GLY A 63 9.76 20.10 24.63
N LYS A 64 9.96 19.00 25.36
CA LYS A 64 10.61 17.80 24.81
C LYS A 64 9.97 17.57 23.44
N VAL A 65 10.75 17.63 22.36
CA VAL A 65 10.32 17.06 21.09
C VAL A 65 10.22 15.57 21.36
N THR A 66 9.02 15.11 21.71
CA THR A 66 8.73 13.68 21.75
C THR A 66 8.85 13.23 20.30
N GLY A 67 9.89 12.44 20.00
CA GLY A 67 10.07 11.88 18.66
C GLY A 67 8.80 11.16 18.20
N PHE A 68 8.62 11.07 16.89
CA PHE A 68 7.48 10.39 16.30
C PHE A 68 7.31 8.99 16.91
N LYS A 69 6.10 8.71 17.40
CA LYS A 69 5.75 7.39 17.90
C LYS A 69 5.36 6.56 16.68
N GLY A 70 6.12 5.49 16.41
CA GLY A 70 5.89 4.64 15.25
C GLY A 70 4.42 4.25 15.06
N PHE A 71 3.97 4.26 13.81
CA PHE A 71 2.57 4.06 13.43
C PHE A 71 2.45 2.84 12.52
N LYS A 72 1.61 1.88 12.88
CA LYS A 72 1.57 0.56 12.23
C LYS A 72 0.41 0.49 11.24
N VAL A 73 0.73 0.14 10.00
CA VAL A 73 -0.28 -0.29 9.01
C VAL A 73 -0.58 -1.77 9.23
N TYR A 74 0.45 -2.60 9.37
CA TYR A 74 0.31 -4.02 9.63
C TYR A 74 1.50 -4.55 10.45
N THR A 75 1.22 -5.42 11.42
CA THR A 75 2.25 -6.23 12.13
C THR A 75 1.86 -7.68 12.32
N ASP A 76 0.58 -7.96 12.54
CA ASP A 76 0.00 -9.30 12.58
C ASP A 76 -1.50 -9.14 12.38
N ALA A 77 -2.20 -10.09 11.75
CA ALA A 77 -3.63 -10.01 11.44
C ALA A 77 -4.53 -9.64 12.63
N ARG A 78 -4.16 -10.08 13.84
CA ARG A 78 -4.92 -9.83 15.07
C ARG A 78 -4.38 -8.69 15.91
N SER A 79 -3.38 -7.96 15.42
CA SER A 79 -2.82 -6.84 16.17
C SER A 79 -3.84 -5.71 16.28
N PRO A 80 -4.23 -5.28 17.50
CA PRO A 80 -5.25 -4.24 17.69
C PRO A 80 -4.77 -2.85 17.27
N ASP A 81 -3.49 -2.70 16.99
CA ASP A 81 -2.85 -1.45 16.58
C ASP A 81 -2.54 -1.38 15.08
N ASN A 82 -3.08 -2.31 14.27
CA ASN A 82 -3.09 -2.16 12.82
C ASN A 82 -4.02 -1.02 12.42
N HIS A 83 -3.55 -0.17 11.52
CA HIS A 83 -4.33 0.91 10.92
C HIS A 83 -4.49 0.68 9.42
N TYR A 84 -5.46 1.39 8.82
CA TYR A 84 -5.86 1.25 7.42
C TYR A 84 -6.44 -0.13 7.06
N ILE A 85 -7.16 -0.19 5.94
CA ILE A 85 -7.87 -1.39 5.49
C ILE A 85 -7.51 -1.64 4.01
N PRO A 86 -7.10 -2.86 3.61
CA PRO A 86 -6.82 -3.21 2.21
C PRO A 86 -8.12 -3.25 1.40
N SER A 87 -8.58 -2.08 0.97
CA SER A 87 -9.87 -1.90 0.30
C SER A 87 -9.77 -1.17 -1.03
N GLY A 88 -8.64 -0.52 -1.32
CA GLY A 88 -8.50 0.31 -2.50
C GLY A 88 -8.02 -0.49 -3.71
N TYR A 89 -8.82 -1.45 -4.16
CA TYR A 89 -8.49 -2.27 -5.33
C TYR A 89 -8.54 -1.44 -6.62
N MET A 90 -7.56 -1.62 -7.50
CA MET A 90 -7.39 -0.86 -8.74
C MET A 90 -7.04 -1.77 -9.92
N GLY A 91 -7.33 -1.31 -11.14
CA GLY A 91 -7.02 -2.02 -12.37
C GLY A 91 -7.89 -3.27 -12.54
N ASP A 92 -7.26 -4.40 -12.89
CA ASP A 92 -7.90 -5.72 -12.96
C ASP A 92 -8.20 -6.26 -11.54
N TYR A 93 -8.99 -5.54 -10.76
CA TYR A 93 -9.23 -5.79 -9.34
C TYR A 93 -9.74 -7.19 -9.00
N SER A 94 -10.45 -7.86 -9.92
CA SER A 94 -10.93 -9.23 -9.69
C SER A 94 -9.79 -10.26 -9.71
N ASP A 95 -8.62 -9.85 -10.16
CA ASP A 95 -7.45 -10.68 -10.26
C ASP A 95 -6.58 -10.64 -8.99
N ILE A 96 -6.97 -9.86 -7.98
CA ILE A 96 -6.26 -9.73 -6.71
C ILE A 96 -6.99 -10.52 -5.62
N LYS A 97 -6.27 -11.39 -4.93
CA LYS A 97 -6.69 -11.99 -3.65
C LYS A 97 -5.73 -11.57 -2.55
N VAL A 98 -6.28 -11.18 -1.41
CA VAL A 98 -5.54 -10.76 -0.22
C VAL A 98 -5.90 -11.70 0.94
N GLU A 99 -4.88 -12.28 1.55
CA GLU A 99 -5.02 -13.06 2.79
C GLU A 99 -4.20 -12.35 3.87
N THR A 100 -4.85 -11.61 4.77
CA THR A 100 -4.17 -10.82 5.81
C THR A 100 -3.68 -11.64 7.00
N ALA A 101 -4.14 -12.89 7.14
CA ALA A 101 -3.83 -13.82 8.21
C ALA A 101 -3.15 -15.09 7.67
N ASN A 102 -2.09 -14.92 6.90
CA ASN A 102 -1.37 -16.04 6.32
C ASN A 102 -0.23 -16.51 7.25
N PHE A 103 -0.15 -17.80 7.53
CA PHE A 103 0.82 -18.39 8.46
C PHE A 103 2.11 -18.90 7.78
N ASP A 104 2.23 -18.73 6.46
CA ASP A 104 3.37 -19.23 5.68
C ASP A 104 4.58 -18.31 5.85
N ASN A 105 5.49 -18.72 6.75
CA ASN A 105 6.79 -18.06 6.97
C ASN A 105 6.67 -16.53 7.12
N PRO A 106 5.93 -16.03 8.13
CA PRO A 106 5.86 -14.60 8.41
C PRO A 106 7.24 -14.05 8.79
N HIS A 107 7.50 -12.77 8.51
CA HIS A 107 8.75 -12.13 8.93
C HIS A 107 8.73 -11.85 10.44
N GLY A 108 7.64 -11.25 10.91
CA GLY A 108 7.40 -10.94 12.31
C GLY A 108 6.14 -11.65 12.82
N GLY A 109 6.05 -11.86 14.14
CA GLY A 109 4.83 -12.39 14.75
C GLY A 109 4.43 -13.80 14.26
N THR A 110 3.13 -13.99 14.02
CA THR A 110 2.51 -15.28 13.67
C THR A 110 1.83 -15.30 12.31
N THR A 111 1.54 -14.13 11.73
CA THR A 111 0.92 -14.02 10.41
C THR A 111 1.56 -12.92 9.59
N CYS A 112 1.50 -13.07 8.27
CA CYS A 112 1.84 -12.06 7.29
C CYS A 112 0.68 -11.87 6.29
N ILE A 113 0.78 -10.86 5.45
CA ILE A 113 -0.13 -10.65 4.33
C ILE A 113 0.38 -11.45 3.14
N LYS A 114 -0.47 -12.28 2.54
CA LYS A 114 -0.22 -12.90 1.23
C LYS A 114 -1.07 -12.23 0.17
N ILE A 115 -0.43 -11.80 -0.90
CA ILE A 115 -1.05 -11.27 -2.11
C ILE A 115 -0.94 -12.32 -3.21
N THR A 116 -2.05 -12.56 -3.91
CA THR A 116 -2.08 -13.36 -5.15
C THR A 116 -2.66 -12.49 -6.26
N TYR A 117 -1.91 -12.34 -7.33
CA TYR A 117 -2.32 -11.70 -8.58
C TYR A 117 -2.41 -12.76 -9.68
N SER A 118 -3.60 -12.97 -10.24
CA SER A 118 -3.80 -13.81 -11.43
C SER A 118 -3.66 -13.00 -12.73
N ASN A 119 -2.98 -13.53 -13.73
CA ASN A 119 -2.79 -12.88 -15.04
C ASN A 119 -4.03 -12.92 -15.97
N THR A 120 -5.25 -12.93 -15.41
CA THR A 120 -6.50 -13.15 -16.16
C THR A 120 -6.91 -11.94 -17.01
N VAL A 121 -6.53 -10.73 -16.59
CA VAL A 121 -6.91 -9.46 -17.22
C VAL A 121 -8.43 -9.27 -17.20
N SER A 122 -9.05 -9.53 -16.04
CA SER A 122 -10.50 -9.62 -15.92
C SER A 122 -11.27 -8.32 -16.25
N GLN A 123 -10.64 -7.15 -16.12
CA GLN A 123 -11.22 -5.85 -16.45
C GLN A 123 -10.62 -5.23 -17.72
N GLY A 124 -9.66 -5.88 -18.38
CA GLY A 124 -8.98 -5.34 -19.56
C GLY A 124 -7.89 -4.31 -19.26
N ALA A 125 -7.58 -4.02 -17.99
CA ALA A 125 -6.67 -2.94 -17.61
C ALA A 125 -5.19 -3.31 -17.84
N ARG A 126 -4.85 -4.60 -17.72
CA ARG A 126 -3.49 -5.17 -17.80
C ARG A 126 -2.56 -4.76 -16.64
N TRP A 127 -3.10 -4.12 -15.62
CA TRP A 127 -2.40 -3.74 -14.40
C TRP A 127 -3.31 -3.93 -13.20
N VAL A 128 -2.71 -4.10 -12.03
CA VAL A 128 -3.40 -4.25 -10.75
C VAL A 128 -2.72 -3.41 -9.69
N GLY A 129 -3.48 -3.00 -8.68
CA GLY A 129 -2.91 -2.41 -7.48
C GLY A 129 -3.91 -2.42 -6.33
N LEU A 130 -3.39 -2.17 -5.14
CA LEU A 130 -4.18 -2.17 -3.92
C LEU A 130 -3.67 -1.12 -2.94
N TYR A 131 -4.58 -0.26 -2.51
CA TYR A 131 -4.37 0.66 -1.39
C TYR A 131 -4.92 0.10 -0.07
N TRP A 132 -4.16 0.34 1.00
CA TRP A 132 -4.63 0.36 2.38
C TRP A 132 -5.17 1.75 2.68
N GLN A 133 -6.47 1.85 2.94
CA GLN A 133 -7.20 3.12 3.05
C GLN A 133 -7.82 3.31 4.43
N SER A 134 -7.98 4.59 4.81
CA SER A 134 -8.69 4.99 6.03
C SER A 134 -9.69 6.11 5.75
N PRO A 135 -11.00 5.88 5.97
CA PRO A 135 -11.64 4.57 6.18
C PRO A 135 -11.57 3.69 4.92
N ALA A 136 -12.09 2.46 5.00
CA ALA A 136 -12.18 1.56 3.84
C ALA A 136 -12.90 2.23 2.65
N ASN A 137 -12.37 2.03 1.46
CA ASN A 137 -12.84 2.56 0.17
C ASN A 137 -12.84 4.09 0.09
N ASN A 138 -11.98 4.77 0.87
CA ASN A 138 -11.84 6.22 0.80
C ASN A 138 -10.98 6.64 -0.40
N TRP A 139 -11.60 7.18 -1.45
CA TRP A 139 -10.93 7.73 -2.63
C TRP A 139 -10.90 9.26 -2.60
N GLY A 140 -10.77 9.84 -1.41
CA GLY A 140 -10.75 11.29 -1.18
C GLY A 140 -12.13 11.94 -1.19
N ASP A 141 -13.21 11.15 -1.24
CA ASP A 141 -14.60 11.61 -1.20
C ASP A 141 -15.10 11.91 0.22
N ARG A 142 -14.37 11.45 1.26
CA ARG A 142 -14.76 11.58 2.66
C ARG A 142 -13.56 11.82 3.58
N LYS A 143 -13.85 12.42 4.75
CA LYS A 143 -12.87 12.53 5.84
C LYS A 143 -12.49 11.15 6.38
N GLY A 144 -11.33 11.10 7.02
CA GLY A 144 -10.61 9.88 7.37
C GLY A 144 -9.15 10.22 7.57
N GLY A 145 -8.27 9.32 7.14
CA GLY A 145 -6.83 9.54 7.19
C GLY A 145 -6.26 9.74 8.59
N PHE A 146 -4.94 9.89 8.65
CA PHE A 146 -4.19 10.09 9.89
C PHE A 146 -3.20 11.22 9.71
N ASP A 147 -2.91 11.91 10.81
CA ASP A 147 -1.76 12.81 10.92
C ASP A 147 -0.54 11.96 11.30
N LEU A 148 0.42 11.86 10.38
CA LEU A 148 1.67 11.12 10.53
C LEU A 148 2.87 12.08 10.58
N THR A 149 2.63 13.35 10.92
CA THR A 149 3.66 14.37 11.05
C THR A 149 4.77 13.91 11.99
N GLY A 150 6.01 13.98 11.52
CA GLY A 150 7.20 13.56 12.25
C GLY A 150 7.75 12.21 11.83
N ALA A 151 6.98 11.38 11.11
CA ALA A 151 7.53 10.21 10.44
C ALA A 151 8.54 10.66 9.38
N THR A 152 9.68 9.98 9.33
CA THR A 152 10.76 10.23 8.36
C THR A 152 10.89 9.11 7.35
N LYS A 153 10.23 7.98 7.60
CA LYS A 153 10.22 6.85 6.68
C LYS A 153 8.99 5.97 6.84
N LEU A 154 8.70 5.22 5.79
CA LEU A 154 7.79 4.09 5.80
C LEU A 154 8.59 2.84 5.47
N THR A 155 8.62 1.89 6.39
CA THR A 155 9.31 0.61 6.22
C THR A 155 8.34 -0.55 6.12
N PHE A 156 8.76 -1.58 5.39
CA PHE A 156 7.99 -2.81 5.22
C PHE A 156 8.93 -3.95 4.83
N TRP A 157 8.50 -5.18 5.07
CA TRP A 157 9.16 -6.37 4.59
C TRP A 157 8.39 -6.98 3.44
N ALA A 158 9.09 -7.45 2.41
CA ALA A 158 8.49 -8.15 1.30
C ALA A 158 9.33 -9.34 0.85
N ARG A 159 8.66 -10.39 0.36
CA ARG A 159 9.26 -11.52 -0.36
C ARG A 159 8.35 -12.03 -1.46
N GLY A 160 8.92 -12.58 -2.50
CA GLY A 160 8.23 -13.33 -3.55
C GLY A 160 8.02 -14.79 -3.15
N ALA A 161 7.07 -15.47 -3.77
CA ALA A 161 6.87 -16.90 -3.59
C ALA A 161 7.92 -17.72 -4.35
N LYS A 162 8.31 -17.26 -5.54
CA LYS A 162 9.27 -17.92 -6.43
C LYS A 162 10.58 -17.13 -6.56
N GLY A 163 10.56 -15.84 -6.22
CA GLY A 163 11.62 -14.91 -6.55
C GLY A 163 11.51 -14.47 -8.01
N GLY A 164 11.83 -13.21 -8.26
CA GLY A 164 11.70 -12.59 -9.58
C GLY A 164 10.33 -11.94 -9.83
N GLU A 165 9.35 -12.08 -8.92
CA GLU A 165 8.14 -11.28 -8.97
C GLU A 165 8.51 -9.78 -8.93
N ARG A 166 7.95 -9.00 -9.85
CA ARG A 166 8.26 -7.57 -9.99
C ARG A 166 7.08 -6.72 -9.54
N VAL A 167 7.27 -5.86 -8.56
CA VAL A 167 6.30 -4.83 -8.17
C VAL A 167 6.79 -3.51 -8.74
N GLU A 168 5.97 -2.84 -9.55
CA GLU A 168 6.39 -1.59 -10.21
C GLU A 168 6.49 -0.43 -9.23
N GLU A 169 5.61 -0.39 -8.23
CA GLU A 169 5.58 0.68 -7.25
C GLU A 169 5.11 0.16 -5.90
N PHE A 170 5.81 0.57 -4.84
CA PHE A 170 5.27 0.66 -3.49
C PHE A 170 5.21 2.13 -3.09
N LYS A 171 4.12 2.58 -2.48
CA LYS A 171 3.97 3.99 -2.09
C LYS A 171 3.05 4.22 -0.91
N MET A 172 3.02 5.44 -0.44
CA MET A 172 2.00 6.02 0.44
C MET A 172 1.48 7.34 -0.13
N GLY A 173 0.31 7.75 0.34
CA GLY A 173 -0.32 8.99 -0.05
C GLY A 173 -0.84 8.99 -1.50
N GLY A 174 -1.07 10.17 -2.03
CA GLY A 174 -1.50 10.39 -3.42
C GLY A 174 -2.97 10.16 -3.73
N ILE A 175 -3.83 9.84 -2.74
CA ILE A 175 -5.28 9.86 -2.94
C ILE A 175 -5.72 11.31 -3.12
N THR A 176 -6.40 11.59 -4.23
CA THR A 176 -6.92 12.93 -4.55
C THR A 176 -8.41 13.03 -4.29
N GLY A 177 -8.97 14.23 -4.14
CA GLY A 177 -10.42 14.41 -4.04
C GLY A 177 -10.79 15.66 -3.27
N LEU A 178 -11.95 15.61 -2.60
CA LEU A 178 -12.39 16.65 -1.66
C LEU A 178 -11.52 16.67 -0.39
N TYR A 179 -11.01 15.51 0.01
CA TYR A 179 -10.10 15.32 1.13
C TYR A 179 -8.83 14.63 0.61
N PRO A 180 -7.95 15.36 -0.10
CA PRO A 180 -6.75 14.79 -0.69
C PRO A 180 -5.71 14.47 0.38
N ASP A 181 -4.89 13.45 0.11
CA ASP A 181 -3.65 13.23 0.85
C ASP A 181 -2.73 14.44 0.69
N SER A 182 -2.08 14.80 1.80
CA SER A 182 -1.19 15.95 1.90
C SER A 182 0.07 15.82 1.04
N ASP A 183 0.57 14.60 0.84
CA ASP A 183 1.72 14.33 -0.03
C ASP A 183 1.67 12.88 -0.56
N ILE A 184 2.70 12.50 -1.34
CA ILE A 184 2.93 11.17 -1.90
C ILE A 184 4.42 10.85 -1.88
N ALA A 185 4.76 9.61 -1.57
CA ALA A 185 6.13 9.10 -1.66
C ALA A 185 6.12 7.59 -1.98
N GLY A 186 7.12 7.12 -2.70
CA GLY A 186 7.21 5.71 -3.09
C GLY A 186 8.56 5.29 -3.63
N ILE A 187 8.71 4.00 -3.86
CA ILE A 187 9.87 3.35 -4.46
C ILE A 187 9.41 2.38 -5.55
N GLY A 188 10.28 2.13 -6.52
CA GLY A 188 10.01 1.16 -7.58
C GLY A 188 10.93 1.34 -8.79
N PRO A 189 11.04 0.30 -9.66
CA PRO A 189 10.50 -1.04 -9.47
C PRO A 189 11.27 -1.84 -8.40
N VAL A 190 10.60 -2.80 -7.77
CA VAL A 190 11.19 -3.74 -6.81
C VAL A 190 11.10 -5.15 -7.35
N MET A 191 12.26 -5.81 -7.48
CA MET A 191 12.36 -7.24 -7.78
C MET A 191 12.41 -8.00 -6.46
N LEU A 192 11.43 -8.86 -6.21
CA LEU A 192 11.33 -9.61 -4.97
C LEU A 192 12.20 -10.87 -5.01
N THR A 193 12.82 -11.18 -3.89
CA THR A 193 13.53 -12.44 -3.65
C THR A 193 12.65 -13.40 -2.87
N THR A 194 13.04 -14.68 -2.79
CA THR A 194 12.36 -15.65 -1.92
C THR A 194 12.57 -15.35 -0.44
N ASP A 195 13.68 -14.69 -0.09
CA ASP A 195 13.99 -14.27 1.27
C ASP A 195 13.32 -12.92 1.58
N TRP A 196 12.90 -12.74 2.83
CA TRP A 196 12.39 -11.47 3.33
C TRP A 196 13.47 -10.38 3.23
N GLN A 197 13.13 -9.29 2.56
CA GLN A 197 13.96 -8.08 2.48
C GLN A 197 13.21 -6.90 3.07
N LYS A 198 13.91 -6.04 3.80
CA LYS A 198 13.37 -4.79 4.30
C LYS A 198 13.50 -3.72 3.22
N TYR A 199 12.41 -3.01 2.98
CA TYR A 199 12.34 -1.86 2.09
C TYR A 199 11.96 -0.61 2.89
N GLU A 200 12.38 0.54 2.37
CA GLU A 200 12.19 1.84 3.00
C GLU A 200 11.80 2.87 1.94
N ILE A 201 10.73 3.62 2.20
CA ILE A 201 10.35 4.82 1.46
C ILE A 201 10.77 6.01 2.32
N ASP A 202 11.63 6.87 1.78
CA ASP A 202 12.05 8.11 2.45
C ASP A 202 10.89 9.12 2.47
N LEU A 203 10.54 9.58 3.67
CA LEU A 203 9.49 10.58 3.92
C LEU A 203 10.07 11.90 4.43
N SER A 204 11.39 12.07 4.42
CA SER A 204 12.05 13.28 4.89
C SER A 204 11.54 14.52 4.16
N GLY A 205 10.98 15.46 4.93
CA GLY A 205 10.46 16.73 4.41
C GLY A 205 9.09 16.63 3.72
N LYS A 206 8.42 15.47 3.77
CA LYS A 206 7.05 15.30 3.28
C LYS A 206 6.03 15.94 4.21
N ASP A 207 4.96 16.48 3.64
CA ASP A 207 3.78 16.87 4.42
C ASP A 207 2.95 15.62 4.71
N LEU A 208 2.91 15.23 5.98
CA LEU A 208 2.22 14.03 6.45
C LEU A 208 1.03 14.35 7.36
N SER A 209 0.56 15.60 7.33
CA SER A 209 -0.54 16.08 8.19
C SER A 209 -1.88 15.41 7.91
N TYR A 210 -2.05 14.80 6.74
CA TYR A 210 -3.26 14.07 6.36
C TYR A 210 -2.97 12.98 5.33
N ILE A 211 -2.98 11.71 5.75
CA ILE A 211 -2.75 10.55 4.87
C ILE A 211 -3.88 9.52 5.03
N SER A 212 -4.73 9.43 4.01
CA SER A 212 -5.81 8.46 3.86
C SER A 212 -5.39 7.19 3.10
N GLY A 213 -4.43 7.29 2.17
CA GLY A 213 -3.78 6.15 1.52
C GLY A 213 -2.50 5.72 2.23
N GLY A 214 -2.59 4.85 3.23
CA GLY A 214 -1.48 4.53 4.13
C GLY A 214 -0.40 3.61 3.56
N PHE A 215 -0.72 2.78 2.59
CA PHE A 215 0.23 1.92 1.88
C PHE A 215 -0.38 1.47 0.57
N CYS A 216 0.42 1.31 -0.48
CA CYS A 216 -0.04 0.87 -1.78
C CYS A 216 1.05 0.08 -2.48
N TRP A 217 0.62 -0.89 -3.28
CA TRP A 217 1.47 -1.50 -4.30
C TRP A 217 0.76 -1.55 -5.66
N GLY A 218 1.54 -1.61 -6.73
CA GLY A 218 1.04 -1.79 -8.09
C GLY A 218 1.97 -2.64 -8.96
N THR A 219 1.41 -3.44 -9.86
CA THR A 219 2.15 -4.19 -10.88
C THR A 219 1.31 -4.42 -12.14
N ASN A 220 1.87 -5.10 -13.13
CA ASN A 220 1.20 -5.39 -14.40
C ASN A 220 1.57 -6.76 -14.98
N ILE A 221 0.80 -7.19 -15.97
CA ILE A 221 0.97 -8.47 -16.65
C ILE A 221 2.24 -8.52 -17.50
N ASP A 222 2.74 -7.40 -18.00
CA ASP A 222 3.92 -7.37 -18.87
C ASP A 222 5.20 -7.77 -18.11
N VAL A 223 5.25 -7.46 -16.81
CA VAL A 223 6.38 -7.83 -15.94
C VAL A 223 6.12 -9.07 -15.08
N ASN A 224 4.86 -9.50 -14.94
CA ASN A 224 4.48 -10.76 -14.30
C ASN A 224 3.52 -11.56 -15.20
N PRO A 225 4.00 -12.13 -16.33
CA PRO A 225 3.15 -12.77 -17.33
C PRO A 225 2.42 -14.01 -16.83
N ASP A 226 2.92 -14.65 -15.77
CA ASP A 226 2.32 -15.84 -15.14
C ASP A 226 1.53 -15.48 -13.86
N GLY A 227 1.30 -14.19 -13.61
CA GLY A 227 0.82 -13.67 -12.33
C GLY A 227 1.93 -13.59 -11.29
N ALA A 228 1.57 -13.22 -10.06
CA ALA A 228 2.53 -13.08 -8.96
C ALA A 228 1.91 -13.53 -7.64
N ILE A 229 2.72 -14.16 -6.79
CA ILE A 229 2.39 -14.35 -5.38
C ILE A 229 3.54 -13.75 -4.59
N PHE A 230 3.22 -12.85 -3.67
CA PHE A 230 4.19 -12.23 -2.80
C PHE A 230 3.59 -11.95 -1.44
N TYR A 231 4.46 -11.70 -0.49
CA TYR A 231 4.11 -11.56 0.92
C TYR A 231 4.61 -10.22 1.43
N LEU A 232 3.85 -9.63 2.33
CA LEU A 232 4.15 -8.36 2.98
C LEU A 232 4.02 -8.53 4.48
N ASP A 233 4.88 -7.86 5.24
CA ASP A 233 4.83 -7.89 6.69
C ASP A 233 5.44 -6.62 7.29
N ASP A 234 5.14 -6.36 8.57
CA ASP A 234 5.77 -5.30 9.38
C ASP A 234 5.77 -3.91 8.71
N ILE A 235 4.62 -3.49 8.16
CA ILE A 235 4.44 -2.22 7.46
C ILE A 235 4.22 -1.08 8.48
N LYS A 236 5.18 -0.15 8.58
CA LYS A 236 5.27 0.84 9.67
C LYS A 236 5.80 2.19 9.20
N TYR A 237 5.24 3.27 9.73
CA TYR A 237 5.84 4.60 9.72
C TYR A 237 6.76 4.76 10.93
N GLU A 238 7.91 5.40 10.74
CA GLU A 238 8.96 5.59 11.76
C GLU A 238 9.61 6.98 11.68
#